data_AF-A0A968T6U1-F1
#
_entry.id   AF-A0A968T6U1-F1
#
_cell.length_a   1.000
_cell.length_b   1.000
_cell.length_c   1.000
_cell.angle_alpha   90.00
_cell.angle_beta   90.00
_cell.angle_gamma   90.00
#
_symmetry.space_group_name_H-M   'P 1'
#
loop_
_entity.id
_entity.type
_entity.pdbx_description
1 polymer ?
#
loop_
_entity_poly.entity_id
_entity_poly.type
_entity_poly.pdbx_seq_one_letter_code
_entity_poly.pdbx_strand_id
1 'polypeptide(L)' 'MADHWCAKGHIVHCLEGEFTSELISGEAVQMKQGMTYVVSDNLSEHRSVTQQGTKLMIIDGDFLK' A
#
# COMPACT_ATOMS: atom_id res chain seq x y z
N MET A 1 -3.11 7.65 -9.96
CA MET A 1 -1.74 7.38 -9.47
C MET A 1 -1.54 8.24 -8.24
N ALA A 2 -1.10 7.67 -7.11
CA ALA A 2 -0.82 8.48 -5.92
C ALA A 2 0.28 9.51 -6.22
N ASP A 3 0.14 10.70 -5.67
CA ASP A 3 0.99 11.87 -5.95
C ASP A 3 2.21 11.97 -5.02
N HIS A 4 2.35 11.04 -4.09
CA HIS A 4 3.46 11.00 -3.13
C HIS A 4 3.88 9.57 -2.78
N TRP A 5 5.07 9.46 -2.22
CA TRP A 5 5.57 8.27 -1.52
C TRP A 5 5.18 8.39 -0.05
N CYS A 6 4.50 7.38 0.49
CA CYS A 6 4.13 7.39 1.89
C CYS A 6 5.22 6.70 2.72
N ALA A 7 5.87 7.46 3.61
CA ALA A 7 6.89 6.96 4.54
C ALA A 7 6.31 6.45 5.87
N LYS A 8 5.00 6.59 6.07
CA LYS A 8 4.32 6.13 7.29
C LYS A 8 4.03 4.64 7.21
N GLY A 9 4.02 4.00 8.37
CA GLY A 9 3.57 2.62 8.53
C GLY A 9 2.05 2.53 8.40
N HIS A 10 1.58 1.50 7.71
CA HIS A 10 0.17 1.20 7.51
C HIS A 10 -0.04 -0.30 7.37
N ILE A 11 -1.23 -0.76 7.72
CA ILE A 11 -1.75 -2.03 7.20
C ILE A 11 -2.71 -1.68 6.07
N VAL A 12 -2.46 -2.21 4.88
CA VAL A 12 -3.30 -1.98 3.71
C VAL A 12 -3.89 -3.31 3.26
N HIS A 13 -5.22 -3.39 3.24
CA HIS A 13 -5.97 -4.56 2.81
C HIS A 13 -6.84 -4.24 1.59
N CYS A 14 -6.78 -5.10 0.58
CA CYS A 14 -7.57 -4.95 -0.65
C CYS A 14 -8.96 -5.55 -0.46
N LEU A 15 -9.98 -4.70 -0.34
CA LEU A 15 -11.37 -5.14 -0.22
C LEU A 15 -11.95 -5.53 -1.58
N GLU A 16 -11.66 -4.76 -2.63
CA GLU A 16 -12.21 -4.97 -3.98
C GLU A 16 -11.22 -4.47 -5.05
N GLY A 17 -11.16 -5.15 -6.19
CA GLY A 17 -10.31 -4.80 -7.32
C GLY A 17 -8.85 -5.24 -7.16
N GLU A 18 -7.96 -4.54 -7.88
CA GLU A 18 -6.52 -4.79 -7.85
C GLU A 18 -5.71 -3.50 -8.03
N PHE A 19 -4.48 -3.53 -7.52
CA PHE A 19 -3.51 -2.45 -7.63
C PHE A 19 -2.09 -2.99 -7.54
N THR A 20 -1.13 -2.18 -7.96
CA THR A 20 0.29 -2.45 -7.79
C THR A 20 0.81 -1.56 -6.67
N SER A 21 1.46 -2.15 -5.67
CA SER A 21 2.23 -1.41 -4.67
C SER A 21 3.70 -1.40 -5.09
N GLU A 22 4.25 -0.21 -5.29
CA GLU A 22 5.65 0.04 -5.61
C GLU A 22 6.37 0.46 -4.33
N LEU A 23 7.57 -0.07 -4.09
CA LEU A 23 8.52 0.41 -3.09
C LEU A 23 9.52 1.33 -3.76
N ILE A 24 10.06 2.31 -3.03
CA ILE A 24 11.07 3.23 -3.56
C ILE A 24 12.36 2.52 -4.01
N SER A 25 12.61 1.32 -3.49
CA SER A 25 13.71 0.43 -3.92
C SER A 25 13.53 -0.11 -5.35
N GLY A 26 12.35 0.08 -5.96
CA GLY A 26 12.01 -0.41 -7.29
C GLY A 26 11.28 -1.76 -7.30
N GLU A 27 11.09 -2.39 -6.14
CA GLU A 27 10.25 -3.59 -6.03
C GLU A 27 8.78 -3.22 -6.22
N ALA A 28 8.03 -4.05 -6.96
CA ALA A 28 6.61 -3.85 -7.20
C ALA A 28 5.85 -5.16 -6.99
N VAL A 29 4.75 -5.09 -6.24
CA VAL A 29 3.93 -6.24 -5.89
C VAL A 29 2.50 -6.00 -6.38
N GLN A 30 1.96 -6.97 -7.11
CA GLN A 30 0.55 -6.95 -7.52
C GLN A 30 -0.33 -7.43 -6.36
N MET A 31 -1.25 -6.57 -5.94
CA MET A 31 -2.19 -6.81 -4.86
C MET A 31 -3.58 -7.05 -5.44
N LYS A 32 -4.22 -8.15 -5.02
CA LYS A 32 -5.58 -8.52 -5.42
C LYS A 32 -6.51 -8.51 -4.22
N GLN A 33 -7.81 -8.51 -4.49
CA GLN A 33 -8.84 -8.66 -3.48
C GLN A 33 -8.52 -9.78 -2.47
N GLY A 34 -8.65 -9.45 -1.18
CA GLY A 34 -8.36 -10.32 -0.06
C GLY A 34 -6.90 -10.31 0.40
N MET A 35 -5.98 -9.68 -0.33
CA MET A 35 -4.59 -9.57 0.07
C MET A 35 -4.35 -8.40 1.01
N THR A 36 -3.39 -8.58 1.93
CA THR A 36 -2.92 -7.56 2.86
C THR A 36 -1.43 -7.40 2.71
N TYR A 37 -0.94 -6.17 2.80
CA TYR A 37 0.47 -5.91 3.05
C TYR A 37 0.63 -4.91 4.19
N VAL A 38 1.78 -5.00 4.86
CA VAL A 38 2.12 -4.19 6.03
C VAL A 38 3.39 -3.44 5.70
N VAL A 39 3.36 -2.13 5.91
CA VAL A 39 4.49 -1.22 5.73
C VAL A 39 4.81 -0.57 7.06
N SER A 40 6.09 -0.34 7.30
CA SER A 40 6.60 0.23 8.56
C SER A 40 7.15 1.64 8.34
N ASP A 41 7.12 2.46 9.39
CA ASP A 41 7.64 3.82 9.36
C ASP A 41 9.09 3.86 8.89
N ASN A 42 9.39 4.75 7.94
CA ASN A 42 10.73 5.03 7.39
C ASN A 42 11.48 3.83 6.78
N LEU A 43 10.83 2.66 6.64
CA LEU A 43 11.43 1.44 6.10
C LEU A 43 10.76 0.98 4.80
N SER A 44 9.55 1.45 4.54
CA SER A 44 8.73 0.96 3.43
C SER A 44 8.00 2.11 2.73
N GLU A 45 8.78 3.08 2.26
CA GLU A 45 8.26 4.14 1.38
C GLU A 45 7.63 3.52 0.14
N HIS A 46 6.33 3.70 0.01
CA HIS A 46 5.53 3.00 -0.99
C HIS A 46 4.56 3.92 -1.70
N ARG A 47 4.14 3.48 -2.89
CA ARG A 47 3.16 4.14 -3.73
C ARG A 47 2.27 3.11 -4.39
N SER A 48 0.96 3.36 -4.39
CA SER A 48 -0.01 2.47 -5.03
C SER A 48 -0.57 3.04 -6.32
N VAL A 49 -0.73 2.19 -7.35
CA VAL A 49 -1.29 2.55 -8.65
C VAL A 49 -2.31 1.51 -9.09
N THR A 50 -3.43 1.94 -9.65
CA THR A 50 -4.46 1.07 -10.23
C THR A 50 -4.97 1.68 -11.53
N GLN A 51 -5.37 0.82 -12.47
CA GLN A 51 -5.97 1.23 -13.75
C GLN A 51 -7.50 1.31 -13.68
N GLN A 52 -8.13 0.42 -12.92
CA GLN A 52 -9.59 0.25 -12.89
C GLN A 52 -10.23 0.77 -11.60
N GLY A 53 -9.43 1.24 -10.65
CA GLY A 53 -9.87 1.57 -9.30
C GLY A 53 -9.82 0.35 -8.38
N THR A 54 -9.68 0.61 -7.08
CA THR A 54 -9.67 -0.42 -6.04
C THR A 54 -10.26 0.16 -4.78
N LYS A 55 -10.79 -0.70 -3.91
CA LYS A 55 -11.28 -0.33 -2.58
C LYS A 55 -10.33 -0.90 -1.55
N LEU A 56 -9.73 -0.03 -0.76
CA LEU A 56 -8.75 -0.41 0.24
C LEU A 56 -9.28 -0.09 1.64
N MET A 57 -8.96 -0.96 2.59
CA MET A 57 -8.99 -0.65 4.01
C MET A 57 -7.57 -0.32 4.44
N ILE A 58 -7.34 0.89 4.91
CA ILE A 58 -6.04 1.36 5.40
C ILE A 58 -6.17 1.59 6.90
N ILE A 59 -5.28 0.97 7.67
CA ILE A 59 -5.15 1.18 9.12
C ILE A 59 -3.84 1.93 9.35
N ASP A 60 -3.92 3.15 9.86
CA ASP A 60 -2.76 4.01 10.08
C ASP A 60 -1.90 3.55 11.25
N GLY A 61 -0.59 3.39 11.01
CA GLY A 61 0.39 2.75 11.88
C GLY A 61 0.74 3.49 13.17
N ASP A 62 -0.06 4.45 13.64
CA ASP A 62 0.09 5.04 14.98
C ASP A 62 0.01 3.98 16.12
N PHE A 63 -0.40 2.75 15.78
CA PHE A 63 -0.41 1.57 16.65
C PHE A 63 0.84 0.66 16.56
N LEU A 64 1.78 0.88 15.62
CA LEU A 64 2.99 0.06 15.40
C LEU A 64 4.25 0.67 16.07
N LYS A 65 4.11 1.25 17.26
CA LYS A 65 5.23 1.83 18.02
C LYS A 65 6.18 0.79 18.61
#